data_AF-A0A9D8L8Y7-F1
#
_entry.id   AF-A0A9D8L8Y7-F1
#
_cell.length_a   1.000
_cell.length_b   1.000
_cell.length_c   1.000
_cell.angle_alpha   90.00
_cell.angle_beta   90.00
_cell.angle_gamma   90.00
#
_symmetry.space_group_name_H-M   'P 1'
#
loop_
_entity.id
_entity.type
_entity.pdbx_description
1 polymer ?
#
loop_
_entity_poly.entity_id
_entity_poly.type
_entity_poly.pdbx_seq_one_letter_code
_entity_poly.pdbx_strand_id
1 'polypeptide(L)'
;MKQPYCRYCGKAIRKRTTTVYFVNTQEEKERQDRVSSYSKHVVGAPMTRAEAQLLVGNERIVSHRKRGTIIDGDRIDRVTTWDGESYESQFFCTGDHAQRFAYAVLRTEKYADLAMPAYRKVTGT
;
A
#
# COMPACT_ATOMS: atom_id res chain seq x y z
N MET A 1 8.08 3.70 10.10
CA MET A 1 6.68 4.18 10.02
C MET A 1 6.01 3.86 11.34
N LYS A 2 5.24 4.78 11.94
CA LYS A 2 4.61 4.50 13.24
C LYS A 2 3.38 3.62 13.06
N GLN A 3 3.24 2.61 13.93
CA GLN A 3 2.04 1.77 14.01
C GLN A 3 0.96 2.58 14.76
N PRO A 4 -0.21 2.86 14.15
CA PRO A 4 -1.30 3.49 14.88
C PRO A 4 -2.00 2.48 15.80
N TYR A 5 -2.50 2.98 16.93
CA TYR A 5 -3.26 2.21 17.90
C TYR A 5 -4.58 2.92 18.18
N CYS A 6 -5.63 2.13 18.44
CA CYS A 6 -6.90 2.68 18.89
C CYS A 6 -6.72 3.31 20.27
N ARG A 7 -7.10 4.59 20.41
CA ARG A 7 -7.00 5.31 21.69
C ARG A 7 -7.86 4.71 22.81
N TYR A 8 -8.91 3.96 22.45
CA TYR A 8 -9.88 3.41 23.40
C TYR A 8 -9.48 2.03 23.89
N CYS A 9 -9.17 1.12 22.96
CA CYS A 9 -8.93 -0.29 23.26
C CYS A 9 -7.46 -0.70 23.12
N GLY A 10 -6.57 0.22 22.72
CA GLY A 10 -5.13 -0.05 22.54
C GLY A 10 -4.78 -0.97 21.37
N LYS A 11 -5.77 -1.51 20.65
CA LYS A 11 -5.56 -2.42 19.52
C LYS A 11 -4.79 -1.73 18.38
N ALA A 12 -3.82 -2.43 17.81
CA ALA A 12 -3.10 -1.96 16.62
C ALA A 12 -4.06 -1.82 15.43
N ILE A 13 -4.03 -0.67 14.75
CA ILE A 13 -4.83 -0.40 13.55
C ILE A 13 -4.00 -0.75 12.31
N ARG A 14 -4.46 -1.74 11.54
CA ARG A 14 -3.72 -2.25 10.38
C ARG A 14 -4.07 -1.46 9.11
N LYS A 15 -3.05 -1.13 8.32
CA LYS A 15 -3.22 -0.55 6.97
C LYS A 15 -3.86 -1.58 6.05
N ARG A 16 -4.81 -1.14 5.21
CA ARG A 16 -5.35 -2.00 4.16
C ARG A 16 -4.36 -2.02 3.01
N THR A 17 -3.67 -3.15 2.85
CA THR A 17 -2.61 -3.29 1.86
C THR A 17 -3.03 -4.16 0.68
N THR A 18 -2.49 -3.88 -0.50
CA THR A 18 -2.66 -4.72 -1.69
C THR A 18 -1.34 -5.40 -2.03
N THR A 19 -1.39 -6.67 -2.44
CA THR A 19 -0.20 -7.33 -3.01
C THR A 19 -0.20 -7.08 -4.51
N VAL A 20 0.92 -6.55 -5.02
CA VAL A 20 1.15 -6.33 -6.44
C VAL A 20 2.27 -7.26 -6.89
N TYR A 21 1.96 -8.14 -7.83
CA TYR A 21 2.93 -9.05 -8.45
C TYR A 21 3.46 -8.45 -9.74
N PHE A 22 4.75 -8.65 -9.98
CA PHE A 22 5.39 -8.28 -11.23
C PHE A 22 5.43 -9.49 -12.16
N VAL A 23 4.89 -9.32 -13.36
CA VAL A 23 4.81 -10.36 -14.39
C VAL A 23 5.56 -9.91 -15.64
N ASN A 24 5.98 -10.86 -16.47
CA ASN A 24 6.86 -10.55 -17.60
C ASN A 24 6.11 -10.00 -18.81
N THR A 25 4.86 -10.42 -19.02
CA THR A 25 4.10 -10.13 -20.24
C THR A 25 2.70 -9.61 -19.93
N GLN A 26 2.15 -8.85 -20.88
CA GLN A 26 0.78 -8.36 -20.81
C GLN A 26 -0.23 -9.51 -20.84
N GLU A 27 0.03 -10.55 -21.63
CA GLU A 27 -0.80 -11.76 -21.69
C GLU A 27 -0.85 -12.48 -20.33
N GLU A 28 0.30 -12.62 -19.65
CA GLU A 28 0.35 -13.20 -18.31
C GLU A 28 -0.44 -12.36 -17.31
N LYS A 29 -0.31 -11.03 -17.36
CA LYS A 29 -1.10 -10.11 -16.54
C LYS A 29 -2.59 -10.34 -16.73
N GLU A 30 -3.07 -10.32 -17.97
CA GLU A 30 -4.49 -10.49 -18.29
C GLU A 30 -5.03 -11.85 -17.84
N ARG A 31 -4.24 -12.91 -18.01
CA ARG A 31 -4.59 -14.24 -17.51
C ARG A 31 -4.72 -14.25 -15.98
N GLN A 32 -3.78 -13.64 -15.27
CA GLN A 32 -3.80 -13.60 -13.80
C GLN A 32 -4.91 -12.71 -13.24
N ASP A 33 -5.17 -11.57 -13.88
CA ASP A 33 -6.25 -10.65 -13.50
C ASP A 33 -7.64 -11.29 -13.67
N ARG A 34 -7.80 -12.25 -14.59
CA ARG A 34 -9.03 -13.05 -14.72
C ARG A 34 -9.22 -14.09 -13.60
N VAL A 35 -8.12 -14.55 -12.99
CA VAL A 35 -8.14 -15.65 -12.00
C VAL A 35 -8.15 -15.11 -10.56
N SER A 36 -7.54 -13.95 -10.32
CA SER A 36 -7.39 -13.39 -8.98
C SER A 36 -7.91 -11.97 -8.91
N SER A 37 -8.98 -11.76 -8.15
CA SER A 37 -9.51 -10.43 -7.83
C SER A 37 -8.82 -9.79 -6.61
N TYR A 38 -8.05 -10.57 -5.84
CA TYR A 38 -7.45 -10.15 -4.57
C TYR A 38 -6.02 -9.64 -4.69
N SER A 39 -5.39 -9.77 -5.86
CA SER A 39 -4.02 -9.33 -6.13
C SER A 39 -3.98 -8.55 -7.42
N LYS A 40 -3.13 -7.52 -7.48
CA LYS A 40 -2.89 -6.75 -8.69
C LYS A 40 -1.66 -7.32 -9.41
N HIS A 41 -1.67 -7.31 -10.74
CA HIS A 41 -0.51 -7.69 -11.54
C HIS A 41 -0.05 -6.50 -12.37
N VAL A 42 1.25 -6.29 -12.47
CA VAL A 42 1.87 -5.21 -13.25
C VAL A 42 2.96 -5.82 -14.11
N VAL A 43 3.01 -5.42 -15.38
CA VAL A 43 4.05 -5.89 -16.30
C VAL A 43 5.36 -5.17 -15.97
N GLY A 44 6.43 -5.93 -15.75
CA GLY A 44 7.77 -5.41 -15.51
C GLY A 44 8.64 -6.37 -14.71
N ALA A 45 9.95 -6.10 -14.68
CA ALA A 45 10.92 -6.86 -13.90
C ALA A 45 11.81 -5.91 -13.08
N PRO A 46 11.25 -5.21 -12.07
CA PRO A 46 12.02 -4.27 -11.28
C PRO A 46 13.07 -4.99 -10.45
N MET A 47 14.31 -4.54 -10.53
CA MET A 47 15.43 -5.01 -9.69
C MET A 47 15.56 -4.17 -8.42
N THR A 48 15.16 -2.90 -8.51
CA THR A 48 15.24 -1.95 -7.40
C THR A 48 13.86 -1.54 -6.89
N ARG A 49 13.82 -1.10 -5.63
CA ARG A 49 12.61 -0.55 -5.03
C ARG A 49 12.13 0.72 -5.75
N ALA A 50 13.06 1.50 -6.30
CA ALA A 50 12.74 2.72 -7.05
C ALA A 50 12.03 2.38 -8.37
N GLU A 51 12.55 1.41 -9.13
CA GLU A 51 11.87 0.89 -10.34
C GLU A 51 10.49 0.33 -10.01
N ALA A 52 10.39 -0.48 -8.94
CA ALA A 52 9.11 -1.01 -8.50
C ALA A 52 8.12 0.11 -8.13
N GLN A 53 8.60 1.20 -7.52
CA GLN A 53 7.78 2.36 -7.15
C GLN A 53 7.25 3.09 -8.40
N LEU A 54 8.05 3.19 -9.46
CA LEU A 54 7.60 3.77 -10.74
C LEU A 54 6.49 2.92 -11.37
N LEU A 55 6.59 1.59 -11.29
CA LEU A 55 5.61 0.66 -11.86
C LEU A 55 4.27 0.65 -11.12
N VAL A 56 4.27 0.77 -9.78
CA VAL A 56 3.03 0.82 -8.98
C VAL A 56 2.40 2.22 -8.89
N GLY A 57 3.09 3.25 -9.41
CA GLY A 57 2.59 4.61 -9.49
C GLY A 57 2.41 5.27 -8.12
N ASN A 58 1.19 5.76 -7.85
CA ASN A 58 0.89 6.60 -6.69
C ASN A 58 0.75 5.83 -5.37
N GLU A 59 0.64 4.51 -5.40
CA GLU A 59 0.55 3.73 -4.17
C GLU A 59 1.92 3.63 -3.48
N ARG A 60 1.94 3.72 -2.15
CA ARG A 60 3.18 3.61 -1.38
C ARG A 60 3.56 2.16 -1.18
N ILE A 61 4.75 1.77 -1.61
CA ILE A 61 5.30 0.46 -1.23
C ILE A 61 5.55 0.44 0.29
N VAL A 62 4.99 -0.53 1.01
CA VAL A 62 5.25 -0.74 2.45
C VAL A 62 6.21 -1.90 2.71
N SER A 63 6.26 -2.87 1.80
CA SER A 63 7.26 -3.96 1.81
C SER A 63 7.46 -4.50 0.39
N HIS A 64 8.57 -5.20 0.16
CA HIS A 64 8.83 -5.91 -1.10
C HIS A 64 9.42 -7.27 -0.82
N ARG A 65 9.25 -8.20 -1.76
CA ARG A 65 9.90 -9.50 -1.77
C ARG A 65 10.74 -9.62 -3.03
N LYS A 66 11.95 -10.15 -2.88
CA LYS A 66 12.78 -10.56 -3.99
C LYS A 66 12.65 -12.06 -4.22
N ARG A 67 12.73 -12.47 -5.47
CA ARG A 67 12.89 -13.86 -5.88
C ARG A 67 14.01 -13.93 -6.89
N GLY A 68 15.13 -14.49 -6.48
CA GLY A 68 16.17 -14.92 -7.39
C GLY A 68 15.83 -16.27 -8.00
N THR A 69 15.98 -16.40 -9.31
CA THR A 69 16.26 -17.69 -9.94
C THR A 69 17.72 -17.68 -10.41
N ILE A 70 18.32 -18.85 -10.59
CA ILE A 70 19.70 -18.98 -11.10
C ILE A 70 19.84 -18.28 -12.47
N ILE A 71 18.73 -18.10 -13.21
CA ILE A 71 18.68 -17.61 -14.58
C ILE A 71 18.39 -16.11 -14.66
N ASP A 72 17.48 -15.57 -13.83
CA ASP A 72 16.98 -14.18 -13.97
C ASP A 72 17.67 -13.17 -13.03
N GLY A 73 18.49 -13.63 -12.08
CA GLY A 73 19.03 -12.78 -11.01
C GLY A 73 17.98 -12.35 -9.97
N ASP A 74 18.44 -11.63 -8.94
CA ASP A 74 17.60 -11.19 -7.81
C ASP A 74 16.69 -10.00 -8.18
N ARG A 75 15.52 -10.30 -8.74
CA ARG A 75 14.47 -9.30 -9.01
C ARG A 75 13.42 -9.23 -7.90
N ILE A 76 12.72 -8.12 -7.82
CA ILE A 76 11.53 -7.97 -6.96
C ILE A 76 10.37 -8.70 -7.63
N ASP A 77 9.88 -9.79 -7.01
CA ASP A 77 8.76 -10.57 -7.55
C ASP A 77 7.40 -9.97 -7.20
N ARG A 78 7.33 -9.31 -6.05
CA ARG A 78 6.12 -8.63 -5.60
C ARG A 78 6.40 -7.54 -4.58
N VAL A 79 5.48 -6.60 -4.51
CA VAL A 79 5.42 -5.56 -3.49
C VAL A 79 4.10 -5.62 -2.74
N THR A 80 4.12 -5.14 -1.50
CA THR A 80 2.90 -4.81 -0.76
C THR A 80 2.77 -3.29 -0.80
N THR A 81 1.63 -2.80 -1.29
CA THR A 81 1.33 -1.39 -1.42
C THR A 81 0.23 -0.95 -0.46
N TRP A 82 0.20 0.34 -0.16
CA TRP A 82 -0.84 1.02 0.60
C TRP A 82 -1.22 2.29 -0.15
N ASP A 83 -2.51 2.55 -0.28
CA ASP A 83 -3.07 3.70 -1.01
C ASP A 83 -2.79 5.04 -0.33
N GLY A 84 -2.32 5.01 0.92
CA GLY A 84 -2.00 6.21 1.68
C GLY A 84 -3.10 6.65 2.63
N GLU A 85 -4.26 6.00 2.68
CA GLU A 85 -5.35 6.43 3.56
C GLU A 85 -6.19 5.29 4.14
N SER A 86 -6.28 4.15 3.46
CA SER A 86 -7.16 3.06 3.88
C SER A 86 -6.59 2.23 5.01
N TYR A 87 -7.43 1.96 6.00
CA TYR A 87 -7.17 1.06 7.10
C TYR A 87 -8.22 -0.05 7.15
N GLU A 88 -7.86 -1.19 7.73
CA GLU A 88 -8.76 -2.33 7.85
C GLU A 88 -9.80 -2.09 8.95
N SER A 89 -11.09 -2.10 8.57
CA SER A 89 -12.21 -1.80 9.47
C SER A 89 -12.26 -2.71 10.70
N GLN A 90 -11.90 -3.99 10.56
CA GLN A 90 -11.89 -4.99 11.65
C GLN A 90 -10.91 -4.68 12.80
N PHE A 91 -9.99 -3.73 12.60
CA PHE A 91 -9.07 -3.27 13.64
C PHE A 91 -9.59 -2.04 14.40
N PHE A 92 -10.76 -1.53 14.04
CA PHE A 92 -11.47 -0.51 14.81
C PHE A 92 -12.51 -1.16 15.71
N CYS A 93 -12.60 -0.66 16.94
CA CYS A 93 -13.57 -1.16 17.93
C CYS A 93 -15.01 -0.75 17.57
N THR A 94 -15.21 0.42 16.95
CA THR A 94 -16.52 0.90 16.44
C THR A 94 -16.31 1.85 15.23
N GLY A 95 -17.39 2.16 14.51
CA GLY A 95 -17.38 3.16 13.44
C GLY A 95 -17.00 4.57 13.91
N ASP A 96 -17.48 5.00 15.09
CA ASP A 96 -17.10 6.29 15.70
C ASP A 96 -15.58 6.36 15.94
N HIS A 97 -14.95 5.28 16.41
CA HIS A 97 -13.50 5.25 16.61
C HIS A 97 -12.72 5.37 15.28
N ALA A 98 -13.23 4.77 14.21
CA ALA A 98 -12.66 4.90 12.87
C ALA A 98 -12.75 6.35 12.36
N GLN A 99 -13.91 6.99 12.55
CA GLN A 99 -14.13 8.38 12.16
C GLN A 99 -13.22 9.34 12.93
N ARG A 100 -13.11 9.18 14.25
CA ARG A 100 -12.20 9.99 15.10
C ARG A 100 -10.73 9.79 14.71
N PHE A 101 -10.34 8.56 14.37
CA PHE A 101 -9.00 8.29 13.84
C PHE A 101 -8.74 9.05 12.53
N ALA A 102 -9.68 8.99 11.58
CA ALA A 102 -9.55 9.73 10.31
C ALA A 102 -9.40 11.24 10.54
N TYR A 103 -10.22 11.84 11.41
CA TYR A 103 -10.09 13.25 11.77
C TYR A 103 -8.73 13.59 12.40
N ALA A 104 -8.23 12.73 13.29
CA ALA A 104 -6.94 12.95 13.95
C ALA A 104 -5.78 12.90 12.94
N VAL A 105 -5.78 11.91 12.05
CA VAL A 105 -4.75 11.73 11.02
C VAL A 105 -4.74 12.88 10.02
N LEU A 106 -5.91 13.38 9.59
CA LEU A 106 -6.01 14.45 8.59
C LEU A 106 -5.71 15.85 9.15
N ARG A 107 -5.96 16.11 10.43
CA ARG A 107 -5.84 17.47 11.02
C ARG A 107 -4.53 17.71 11.77
N THR A 108 -3.77 16.68 12.08
CA THR A 108 -2.59 16.82 12.95
C THR A 108 -1.32 16.54 12.18
N GLU A 109 -0.45 17.55 12.04
CA GLU A 109 0.86 17.39 11.39
C GLU A 109 1.72 16.29 12.05
N LYS A 110 1.52 16.07 13.35
CA LYS A 110 2.13 14.97 14.13
C LYS A 110 1.87 13.57 13.53
N TYR A 111 0.79 13.41 12.77
CA TYR A 111 0.36 12.14 12.17
C TYR A 111 0.46 12.15 10.64
N ALA A 112 1.23 13.07 10.06
CA ALA A 112 1.41 13.17 8.61
C ALA A 112 2.04 11.93 7.95
N ASP A 113 2.60 10.97 8.71
CA ASP A 113 3.08 9.69 8.18
C ASP A 113 2.02 8.58 8.16
N LEU A 114 0.86 8.83 8.80
CA LEU A 114 -0.31 7.94 8.88
C LEU A 114 -1.36 8.19 7.79
N ALA A 115 -1.20 9.25 7.01
CA ALA A 115 -1.86 9.42 5.73
C ALA A 115 -0.85 9.97 4.71
N MET A 116 -0.97 9.59 3.45
CA MET A 116 -0.37 10.41 2.40
C MET A 116 -1.19 11.69 2.28
N PRO A 117 -0.56 12.83 1.94
CA PRO A 117 -1.33 13.98 1.48
C PRO A 117 -2.10 13.52 0.25
N ALA A 118 -3.38 13.19 0.42
CA ALA A 118 -4.29 12.85 -0.67
C ALA A 118 -4.47 14.12 -1.48
N TYR A 119 -3.55 14.40 -2.41
CA TYR A 119 -3.40 15.71 -3.04
C TYR A 119 -3.54 16.81 -1.99
N ARG A 120 -2.44 17.18 -1.30
CA ARG A 120 -2.38 18.40 -0.50
C ARG A 120 -3.16 19.44 -1.30
N LYS A 121 -4.38 19.77 -0.84
CA LYS A 121 -5.33 20.55 -1.64
C LYS A 121 -4.52 21.70 -2.20
N VAL A 122 -4.72 22.02 -3.47
CA VAL A 122 -4.32 23.32 -4.00
C VAL A 122 -4.90 24.34 -3.01
N THR A 123 -4.09 24.78 -2.05
CA THR A 123 -4.44 25.75 -1.02
C THR A 123 -3.28 26.70 -0.96
N GLY A 124 -3.57 27.90 -1.43
CA GLY A 124 -2.66 28.99 -1.73
C GLY A 124 -3.09 29.55 -3.09
N THR A 125 -4.28 30.17 -3.17
CA THR A 125 -4.46 31.64 -3.22
C THR A 125 -3.61 32.30 -4.28
#